data_AF-A0A849FPI0-F1
#
_entry.id   AF-A0A849FPI0-F1
#
_cell.length_a   1.000
_cell.length_b   1.000
_cell.length_c   1.000
_cell.angle_alpha   90.00
_cell.angle_beta   90.00
_cell.angle_gamma   90.00
#
_symmetry.space_group_name_H-M   'P 1'
#
loop_
_entity.id
_entity.type
_entity.pdbx_description
1 polymer ?
#
loop_
_entity_poly.entity_id
_entity_poly.type
_entity_poly.pdbx_seq_one_letter_code
_entity_poly.pdbx_strand_id
1 'polypeptide(L)'
;FLGRSTLTNISTSWEVFNTTNGMLLILFEIVSGGVVAFLVFSITVVSLPLLLEREIDFVSAMLISMRTVARNKKVMLIWACLIAALLFLAMLPFFLGMLLVLPVLGHATWHLYRRALYYPV
;
A
#
# COMPACT_ATOMS: atom_id res chain seq x y z
N PHE A 1 5.23 -34.15 2.18
CA PHE A 1 6.53 -34.83 2.41
C PHE A 1 7.13 -34.22 3.68
N LEU A 2 7.10 -34.75 4.91
CA LEU A 2 6.89 -36.07 5.53
C LEU A 2 5.99 -35.90 6.77
N GLY A 3 5.00 -36.78 6.95
CA GLY A 3 4.10 -36.77 8.11
C GLY A 3 2.72 -36.17 7.81
N ARG A 4 1.67 -36.83 8.30
CA ARG A 4 0.26 -36.44 8.17
C ARG A 4 0.00 -35.08 8.83
N SER A 5 0.37 -33.97 8.20
CA SER A 5 -0.28 -32.70 8.50
C SER A 5 -1.71 -32.86 8.00
N THR A 6 -2.65 -32.99 8.94
CA THR A 6 -4.07 -32.88 8.63
C THR A 6 -4.26 -31.65 7.75
N LEU A 7 -4.83 -31.83 6.56
CA LEU A 7 -5.31 -30.73 5.72
C LEU A 7 -6.33 -29.98 6.57
N THR A 8 -5.84 -28.98 7.30
CA THR A 8 -6.64 -28.27 8.29
C THR A 8 -7.54 -27.35 7.51
N ASN A 9 -8.83 -27.64 7.53
CA ASN A 9 -9.81 -26.85 6.81
C ASN A 9 -9.98 -25.52 7.55
N ILE A 10 -9.43 -24.45 6.99
CA ILE A 10 -9.40 -23.10 7.60
C ILE A 10 -10.83 -22.56 7.79
N SER A 11 -11.77 -22.92 6.91
CA SER A 11 -13.17 -22.48 7.01
C SER A 11 -13.92 -23.09 8.20
N THR A 12 -13.53 -24.25 8.70
CA THR A 12 -14.17 -24.91 9.86
C THR A 12 -13.34 -24.81 11.13
N SER A 13 -12.03 -24.53 11.03
CA SER A 13 -11.07 -24.62 12.14
C SER A 13 -10.59 -23.25 12.60
N TRP A 14 -11.49 -22.46 13.21
CA TRP A 14 -11.22 -21.08 13.67
C TRP A 14 -10.16 -20.99 14.77
N GLU A 15 -9.97 -22.07 15.53
CA GLU A 15 -8.96 -22.14 16.59
C GLU A 15 -7.53 -21.95 16.05
N VAL A 16 -7.29 -22.28 14.79
CA VAL A 16 -5.98 -22.15 14.13
C VAL A 16 -5.48 -20.70 14.18
N PHE A 17 -6.37 -19.71 14.09
CA PHE A 17 -6.01 -18.30 14.15
C PHE A 17 -5.49 -17.86 15.53
N ASN A 18 -5.87 -18.56 16.60
CA ASN A 18 -5.41 -18.28 17.96
C ASN A 18 -4.14 -19.07 18.33
N THR A 19 -3.72 -20.02 17.49
CA THR A 19 -2.47 -20.75 17.73
C THR A 19 -1.25 -19.88 17.42
N THR A 20 -0.14 -20.11 18.12
CA THR A 20 1.13 -19.42 17.85
C THR A 20 1.54 -19.52 16.39
N ASN A 21 1.40 -20.70 15.79
CA ASN A 21 1.74 -20.91 14.38
C ASN A 21 0.83 -20.12 13.43
N GLY A 22 -0.48 -20.07 13.70
CA GLY A 22 -1.42 -19.27 12.91
C GLY A 22 -1.13 -17.77 13.00
N MET A 23 -0.84 -17.26 14.20
CA MET A 23 -0.45 -15.86 14.40
C MET A 23 0.87 -15.51 13.69
N LEU A 24 1.86 -16.41 13.73
CA LEU A 24 3.13 -16.22 13.01
C LEU A 24 2.91 -16.15 11.49
N LEU A 25 2.02 -16.97 10.94
CA LEU A 25 1.66 -16.92 9.52
C LEU A 25 0.96 -15.61 9.15
N ILE A 26 -0.02 -15.16 9.95
CA ILE A 26 -0.69 -13.86 9.74
C ILE A 26 0.34 -12.73 9.75
N LEU A 27 1.23 -12.72 10.75
CA LEU A 27 2.26 -11.69 10.86
C LEU A 27 3.20 -11.72 9.65
N PHE A 28 3.63 -12.91 9.23
CA PHE A 28 4.50 -13.07 8.07
C PHE A 28 3.85 -12.51 6.79
N GLU A 29 2.59 -12.84 6.53
CA GLU A 29 1.84 -12.34 5.37
C GLU A 29 1.62 -10.82 5.43
N ILE A 30 1.30 -10.26 6.60
CA ILE A 30 1.16 -8.81 6.77
C ILE A 30 2.49 -8.10 6.50
N VAL A 31 3.60 -8.64 7.00
CA VAL A 31 4.93 -8.04 6.80
C VAL A 31 5.38 -8.19 5.34
N SER A 32 5.26 -9.37 4.75
CA SER A 32 5.65 -9.62 3.35
C SER A 32 4.83 -8.76 2.39
N GLY A 33 3.51 -8.73 2.56
CA GLY A 33 2.59 -7.88 1.80
C GLY A 33 2.87 -6.40 2.01
N GLY A 34 3.13 -5.97 3.25
CA GLY A 34 3.49 -4.60 3.59
C GLY A 34 4.78 -4.13 2.91
N VAL A 35 5.80 -4.99 2.85
CA VAL A 35 7.06 -4.70 2.14
C VAL A 35 6.80 -4.53 0.65
N VAL A 36 6.11 -5.47 0.01
CA VAL A 36 5.79 -5.40 -1.42
C VAL A 36 4.94 -4.15 -1.72
N ALA A 37 3.91 -3.89 -0.93
CA ALA A 37 3.05 -2.73 -1.09
C ALA A 37 3.84 -1.42 -0.95
N PHE A 38 4.75 -1.31 0.03
CA PHE A 38 5.58 -0.14 0.20
C PHE A 38 6.57 0.07 -0.94
N LEU A 39 7.14 -1.01 -1.49
CA LEU A 39 8.01 -0.94 -2.67
C LEU A 39 7.24 -0.42 -3.88
N VAL A 40 6.05 -0.97 -4.17
CA VAL A 40 5.19 -0.51 -5.27
C VAL A 40 4.75 0.93 -5.05
N PHE A 41 4.36 1.30 -3.84
CA PHE A 41 4.04 2.68 -3.48
C PHE A 41 5.22 3.62 -3.77
N SER A 42 6.43 3.22 -3.37
CA SER A 42 7.64 4.04 -3.53
C SER A 42 7.97 4.33 -4.99
N ILE A 43 7.68 3.42 -5.91
CA ILE A 43 7.92 3.61 -7.35
C ILE A 43 6.76 4.28 -8.09
N THR A 44 5.55 4.35 -7.52
CA THR A 44 4.35 4.81 -8.26
C THR A 44 3.72 6.09 -7.74
N VAL A 45 3.88 6.45 -6.47
CA VAL A 45 3.08 7.50 -5.79
C VAL A 45 3.06 8.86 -6.52
N VAL A 46 4.15 9.24 -7.19
CA VAL A 46 4.23 10.49 -7.98
C VAL A 46 4.50 10.26 -9.47
N SER A 47 4.68 9.02 -9.90
CA SER A 47 5.15 8.70 -11.26
C SER A 47 4.11 9.02 -12.32
N LEU A 48 2.85 8.61 -12.11
CA LEU A 48 1.76 8.88 -13.06
C LEU A 48 1.49 10.37 -13.29
N PRO A 49 1.24 11.21 -12.25
CA PRO A 49 1.02 12.63 -12.48
C PRO A 49 2.25 13.31 -13.09
N LEU A 50 3.46 12.87 -12.74
CA LEU A 50 4.69 13.41 -13.33
C LEU A 50 4.80 13.11 -14.83
N LEU A 51 4.42 11.90 -15.26
CA LEU A 51 4.40 11.50 -16.67
C LEU A 51 3.31 12.21 -17.47
N LEU A 52 2.20 12.58 -16.82
CA LEU A 52 1.12 13.35 -17.45
C LEU A 52 1.51 14.82 -17.65
N GLU A 53 2.28 15.39 -16.73
CA GLU A 53 2.66 16.80 -16.78
C GLU A 53 3.98 17.06 -17.52
N ARG A 54 4.87 16.08 -17.60
CA ARG A 54 6.20 16.23 -18.20
C ARG A 54 6.51 15.10 -19.17
N GLU A 55 7.12 15.46 -20.28
CA GLU A 55 7.65 14.51 -21.27
C GLU A 55 8.95 13.86 -20.76
N ILE A 56 8.81 12.95 -19.78
CA ILE A 56 9.92 12.15 -19.25
C ILE A 56 9.64 10.66 -19.42
N ASP A 57 10.68 9.84 -19.40
CA ASP A 57 10.53 8.39 -19.48
C ASP A 57 10.04 7.79 -18.14
N PHE A 58 9.43 6.60 -18.23
CA PHE A 58 8.87 5.88 -17.08
C PHE A 58 9.92 5.58 -16.00
N VAL A 59 11.15 5.23 -16.38
CA VAL A 59 12.20 4.86 -15.42
C VAL A 59 12.65 6.09 -14.63
N SER A 60 12.85 7.22 -15.30
CA SER A 60 13.13 8.50 -14.66
C SER A 60 12.03 8.91 -13.69
N ALA A 61 10.76 8.76 -14.06
CA ALA A 61 9.63 9.04 -13.17
C ALA A 61 9.66 8.17 -11.90
N MET A 62 9.89 6.86 -12.05
CA MET A 62 10.03 5.93 -10.93
C MET A 62 11.21 6.29 -10.01
N LEU A 63 12.37 6.65 -10.58
CA LEU A 63 13.54 7.10 -9.80
C LEU A 63 13.25 8.38 -9.02
N ILE A 64 12.54 9.34 -9.63
CA ILE A 64 12.09 10.57 -8.96
C ILE A 64 11.13 10.23 -7.82
N SER A 65 10.20 9.29 -8.04
CA SER A 65 9.28 8.82 -6.99
C SER A 65 10.02 8.22 -5.80
N MET A 66 10.95 7.29 -6.04
CA MET A 66 11.74 6.67 -4.98
C MET A 66 12.56 7.71 -4.21
N ARG A 67 13.18 8.68 -4.90
CA ARG A 67 13.92 9.78 -4.24
C ARG A 67 12.99 10.67 -3.41
N THR A 68 11.79 10.94 -3.90
CA THR A 68 10.77 11.74 -3.20
C THR A 68 10.33 11.06 -1.90
N VAL A 69 10.11 9.75 -1.94
CA VAL A 69 9.82 8.94 -0.75
C VAL A 69 11.01 8.88 0.20
N ALA A 70 12.22 8.66 -0.31
CA ALA A 70 13.44 8.59 0.49
C ALA A 70 13.80 9.91 1.18
N ARG A 71 13.47 11.07 0.57
CA ARG A 71 13.67 12.39 1.18
C ARG A 71 12.62 12.72 2.24
N ASN A 72 11.41 12.18 2.10
CA ASN A 72 10.25 12.49 2.96
C ASN A 72 9.72 11.24 3.70
N LYS A 73 10.61 10.37 4.18
CA LYS A 73 10.27 9.01 4.69
C LYS A 73 9.12 9.01 5.69
N LYS A 74 9.18 9.88 6.70
CA LYS A 74 8.17 9.92 7.77
C LYS A 74 6.78 10.24 7.22
N VAL A 75 6.67 11.30 6.42
CA VAL A 75 5.40 11.76 5.83
C VAL A 75 4.85 10.71 4.87
N MET A 76 5.72 10.13 4.05
CA MET A 76 5.34 9.15 3.03
C MET A 76 4.94 7.80 3.64
N LEU A 77 5.58 7.39 4.74
CA LEU A 77 5.18 6.20 5.49
C LEU A 77 3.81 6.39 6.13
N ILE A 78 3.57 7.54 6.79
CA ILE A 78 2.25 7.88 7.34
C ILE A 78 1.20 7.88 6.23
N TRP A 79 1.51 8.46 5.07
CA TRP A 79 0.61 8.47 3.93
C TRP A 79 0.29 7.06 3.40
N ALA A 80 1.30 6.19 3.26
CA ALA A 80 1.10 4.80 2.86
C ALA A 80 0.22 4.04 3.88
N CYS A 81 0.45 4.23 5.18
CA CYS A 81 -0.39 3.65 6.23
C CYS A 81 -1.84 4.15 6.17
N LEU A 82 -2.05 5.45 5.90
CA LEU A 82 -3.40 6.02 5.74
C LEU A 82 -4.12 5.42 4.53
N ILE A 83 -3.44 5.30 3.39
CA ILE A 83 -4.00 4.64 2.20
C ILE A 83 -4.41 3.21 2.56
N ALA A 84 -3.52 2.42 3.17
CA ALA A 84 -3.79 1.04 3.53
C ALA A 84 -5.00 0.91 4.49
N ALA A 85 -5.05 1.74 5.53
CA ALA A 85 -6.13 1.74 6.50
C ALA A 85 -7.48 2.14 5.87
N LEU A 86 -7.49 3.19 5.05
CA LEU A 86 -8.71 3.67 4.39
C LEU A 86 -9.22 2.66 3.36
N LEU A 87 -8.35 2.04 2.57
CA LEU A 87 -8.73 0.98 1.64
C LEU A 87 -9.28 -0.23 2.37
N PHE A 88 -8.64 -0.65 3.47
CA PHE A 88 -9.13 -1.75 4.30
C PHE A 88 -10.53 -1.45 4.88
N LEU A 89 -10.72 -0.26 5.46
CA LEU A 89 -12.02 0.20 5.96
C LEU A 89 -13.09 0.27 4.85
N ALA A 90 -12.71 0.70 3.65
CA ALA A 90 -13.59 0.79 2.49
C ALA A 90 -14.05 -0.57 1.96
N MET A 91 -13.27 -1.63 2.19
CA MET A 91 -13.62 -3.00 1.82
C MET A 91 -14.69 -3.61 2.73
N LEU A 92 -14.74 -3.23 4.01
CA LEU A 92 -15.68 -3.77 5.00
C LEU A 92 -17.15 -3.71 4.57
N PRO A 93 -17.69 -2.58 4.04
CA PRO A 93 -19.06 -2.52 3.54
C PRO A 93 -19.19 -3.10 2.12
N PHE A 94 -18.72 -4.33 1.90
CA PHE A 94 -18.74 -5.01 0.59
C PHE A 94 -18.17 -4.14 -0.55
N PHE A 95 -17.02 -3.50 -0.30
CA PHE A 95 -16.34 -2.59 -1.24
C PHE A 95 -17.10 -1.31 -1.62
N LEU A 96 -18.31 -1.06 -1.11
CA LEU A 96 -19.07 0.17 -1.43
C LEU A 96 -18.33 1.45 -0.99
N GLY A 97 -17.52 1.37 0.07
CA GLY A 97 -16.72 2.49 0.54
C GLY A 97 -15.66 2.95 -0.48
N MET A 98 -15.25 2.09 -1.42
CA MET A 98 -14.26 2.45 -2.44
C MET A 98 -14.75 3.55 -3.37
N LEU A 99 -16.07 3.65 -3.60
CA LEU A 99 -16.65 4.70 -4.44
C LEU A 99 -16.37 6.11 -3.91
N LEU A 100 -16.20 6.24 -2.59
CA LEU A 100 -15.85 7.50 -1.93
C LEU A 100 -14.34 7.61 -1.67
N VAL A 101 -13.72 6.52 -1.21
CA VAL A 101 -12.31 6.54 -0.82
C VAL A 101 -11.38 6.73 -2.02
N LEU A 102 -11.66 6.11 -3.18
CA LEU A 102 -10.80 6.24 -4.35
C LEU A 102 -10.74 7.70 -4.88
N PRO A 103 -11.86 8.42 -5.10
CA PRO A 103 -11.80 9.84 -5.47
C PRO A 103 -11.07 10.72 -4.45
N VAL A 104 -11.33 10.51 -3.16
CA VAL A 104 -10.71 11.30 -2.08
C VAL A 104 -9.20 11.06 -2.02
N LEU A 105 -8.77 9.80 -2.09
CA LEU A 105 -7.34 9.45 -2.11
C LEU A 105 -6.65 9.96 -3.37
N GLY A 106 -7.32 9.91 -4.53
CA GLY A 106 -6.82 10.48 -5.78
C GLY A 106 -6.57 11.98 -5.65
N HIS A 107 -7.57 12.73 -5.18
CA HIS A 107 -7.42 14.17 -4.92
C HIS A 107 -6.35 14.47 -3.88
N ALA A 108 -6.30 13.74 -2.77
CA ALA A 108 -5.31 14.00 -1.73
C ALA A 108 -3.88 13.67 -2.20
N THR A 109 -3.71 12.59 -2.96
CA THR A 109 -2.42 12.21 -3.56
C THR A 109 -1.98 13.24 -4.59
N TRP A 110 -2.90 13.82 -5.38
CA TRP A 110 -2.60 14.96 -6.25
C TRP A 110 -2.09 16.18 -5.47
N HIS A 111 -2.69 16.50 -4.33
CA HIS A 111 -2.20 17.59 -3.48
C HIS A 111 -0.82 17.29 -2.88
N LEU A 112 -0.58 16.05 -2.46
CA LEU A 112 0.72 15.59 -1.98
C LEU A 112 1.78 15.68 -3.09
N TYR A 113 1.46 15.21 -4.29
CA TYR A 113 2.31 15.33 -5.49
C TYR A 113 2.70 16.79 -5.74
N ARG A 114 1.71 17.69 -5.81
CA ARG A 114 1.96 19.12 -6.02
C ARG A 114 2.84 19.68 -4.93
N ARG A 115 2.56 19.43 -3.65
CA ARG A 115 3.41 19.94 -2.55
C ARG A 115 4.83 19.35 -2.54
N ALA A 116 5.00 18.10 -2.96
CA ALA A 116 6.28 17.41 -2.92
C ALA A 116 7.22 17.84 -4.06
N LEU A 117 6.67 18.15 -5.23
CA LEU A 117 7.45 18.43 -6.46
C LEU A 117 7.27 19.85 -7.00
N TYR A 118 6.16 20.51 -6.72
CA TYR A 118 5.93 21.92 -6.99
C TYR A 118 5.99 22.71 -5.68
N TYR A 119 7.15 23.30 -5.43
CA TYR A 119 7.21 24.46 -4.54
C TYR A 119 6.81 25.70 -5.36
N PRO A 120 5.60 26.29 -5.20
CA PRO A 120 5.50 27.73 -5.33
C PRO A 120 6.18 28.32 -4.08
N VAL A 121 7.24 29.10 -4.30
CA VAL A 121 7.75 30.04 -3.31
C VAL A 121 6.64 30.95 -2.80
#